data_AF-A0AAJ1Q3Y0-F1
#
_entry.id   AF-A0AAJ1Q3Y0-F1
#
_cell.length_a   1.000
_cell.length_b   1.000
_cell.length_c   1.000
_cell.angle_alpha   90.00
_cell.angle_beta   90.00
_cell.angle_gamma   90.00
#
_symmetry.space_group_name_H-M   'P 1'
#
loop_
_entity.id
_entity.type
_entity.pdbx_description
1 polymer ?
#
loop_
_entity_poly.entity_id
_entity_poly.type
_entity_poly.pdbx_seq_one_letter_code
_entity_poly.pdbx_strand_id
1 'polypeptide(L)' 'MFKKRPLTLFEKLPLFFRALVAPDTSWPLRGVILLTIGYIVLPTDLIPDFLGPFAWLDDLLIAHWAINQVIQRLPASVKQ' A
#
# COMPACT_ATOMS: atom_id res chain seq x y z
N MET A 1 -13.30 -9.31 -26.05
CA MET A 1 -13.35 -8.41 -24.90
C MET A 1 -12.52 -9.01 -23.77
N PHE A 2 -11.22 -8.68 -23.67
CA PHE A 2 -10.36 -9.22 -22.61
C PHE A 2 -10.80 -8.64 -21.26
N LYS A 3 -11.54 -9.43 -20.48
CA LYS A 3 -11.95 -9.06 -19.12
C LYS A 3 -10.69 -9.06 -18.26
N LYS A 4 -10.09 -7.88 -18.03
CA LYS A 4 -8.95 -7.73 -17.12
C LYS A 4 -9.38 -8.26 -15.75
N ARG A 5 -8.75 -9.34 -15.29
CA ARG A 5 -8.99 -9.88 -13.95
C ARG A 5 -8.52 -8.85 -12.92
N PRO A 6 -9.25 -8.64 -11.81
CA PRO A 6 -8.76 -7.78 -10.74
C PRO A 6 -7.49 -8.40 -10.18
N LEU A 7 -6.46 -7.57 -9.97
CA LEU A 7 -5.20 -8.00 -9.35
C LEU A 7 -5.47 -8.51 -7.93
N THR A 8 -4.90 -9.66 -7.61
CA THR A 8 -4.89 -10.24 -6.27
C THR A 8 -3.94 -9.47 -5.36
N LEU A 9 -4.09 -9.59 -4.04
CA LEU A 9 -3.23 -8.88 -3.07
C LEU A 9 -1.74 -9.19 -3.27
N PHE A 10 -1.43 -10.44 -3.59
CA PHE A 10 -0.07 -10.91 -3.87
C PHE A 10 0.53 -10.31 -5.13
N GLU A 11 -0.27 -10.00 -6.15
CA GLU A 11 0.19 -9.30 -7.36
C GLU A 11 0.32 -7.79 -7.12
N LYS A 12 -0.51 -7.24 -6.22
CA LYS A 12 -0.53 -5.83 -5.83
C LYS A 12 0.71 -5.44 -5.01
N LEU A 13 1.17 -6.32 -4.12
CA LEU A 13 2.35 -6.11 -3.27
C LEU A 13 3.64 -5.75 -4.03
N PRO A 14 4.13 -6.55 -4.99
CA PRO A 14 5.33 -6.22 -5.74
C PRO A 14 5.14 -4.94 -6.58
N LEU A 15 3.93 -4.70 -7.09
CA LEU A 15 3.59 -3.47 -7.81
C LEU A 15 3.70 -2.23 -6.91
N PHE A 16 3.26 -2.37 -5.66
CA PHE A 16 3.30 -1.32 -4.64
C PHE A 16 4.75 -0.94 -4.28
N PHE A 17 5.64 -1.92 -4.14
CA PHE A 17 7.07 -1.63 -3.92
C PHE A 17 7.77 -1.11 -5.19
N ARG A 18 7.42 -1.63 -6.37
CA ARG A 18 7.97 -1.15 -7.65
C ARG A 18 7.59 0.30 -7.93
N ALA A 19 6.39 0.71 -7.53
CA ALA A 19 5.91 2.08 -7.64
C ALA A 19 6.81 3.09 -6.93
N LEU A 20 7.50 2.68 -5.86
CA LEU A 20 8.41 3.53 -5.10
C LEU A 20 9.62 3.98 -5.93
N VAL A 21 10.11 3.09 -6.81
CA VAL A 21 11.31 3.31 -7.65
C VAL A 21 10.94 3.76 -9.07
N ALA A 22 9.71 3.52 -9.51
CA ALA A 22 9.28 3.88 -10.86
C ALA A 22 9.30 5.42 -11.08
N PRO A 23 9.90 5.90 -12.18
CA PRO A 23 10.08 7.33 -12.44
C PRO A 23 8.73 8.05 -12.64
N ASP A 24 7.74 7.36 -13.21
CA ASP A 24 6.42 7.89 -13.52
C ASP A 24 5.48 8.00 -12.28
N THR A 25 5.91 7.50 -11.12
CA THR A 25 5.09 7.58 -9.90
C THR A 25 5.17 8.96 -9.29
N SER A 26 4.02 9.58 -9.03
CA SER A 26 3.96 10.89 -8.39
C SER A 26 4.47 10.87 -6.94
N TRP A 27 5.07 11.98 -6.52
CA TRP A 27 5.59 12.14 -5.14
C TRP A 27 4.55 11.86 -4.04
N PRO A 28 3.28 12.29 -4.15
CA PRO A 28 2.27 11.95 -3.16
C PRO A 28 2.06 10.44 -3.00
N LEU A 29 2.10 9.69 -4.11
CA LEU A 29 1.96 8.23 -4.08
C LEU A 29 3.16 7.58 -3.38
N ARG A 30 4.37 8.05 -3.69
CA ARG A 30 5.60 7.60 -2.98
C ARG A 30 5.51 7.88 -1.49
N GLY A 31 4.99 9.05 -1.10
CA GLY A 31 4.74 9.40 0.30
C GLY A 31 3.79 8.42 0.99
N VAL A 32 2.66 8.08 0.37
CA VAL A 32 1.72 7.08 0.91
C VAL A 32 2.38 5.71 1.07
N ILE A 33 3.18 5.27 0.09
CA ILE A 33 3.91 4.01 0.16
C ILE A 33 4.91 4.02 1.33
N LEU A 34 5.73 5.07 1.44
CA LEU A 34 6.71 5.22 2.52
C LEU A 34 6.05 5.31 3.89
N LEU A 35 4.93 6.02 4.02
CA LEU A 35 4.16 6.10 5.26
C LEU A 35 3.60 4.73 5.65
N THR A 36 3.10 3.96 4.68
CA THR A 36 2.56 2.62 4.92
C THR A 36 3.67 1.66 5.36
N ILE A 37 4.84 1.70 4.71
CA ILE A 37 5.99 0.89 5.09
C ILE A 37 6.51 1.32 6.47
N GLY A 38 6.67 2.63 6.68
CA GLY A 38 7.13 3.18 7.96
C GLY A 38 6.19 2.79 9.10
N TYR A 39 4.88 2.85 8.86
CA TYR A 39 3.86 2.44 9.83
C TYR A 39 3.96 0.94 10.18
N ILE A 40 4.17 0.05 9.20
CA ILE A 40 4.33 -1.40 9.44
C ILE A 40 5.67 -1.73 10.12
N VAL A 41 6.75 -1.03 9.76
CA VAL A 41 8.12 -1.33 10.22
C VAL A 41 8.42 -0.74 11.59
N LEU A 42 7.78 0.38 11.96
CA LEU A 42 8.07 1.06 13.21
C LEU A 42 7.33 0.33 14.36
N PRO A 43 8.05 -0.29 15.31
CA PRO A 43 7.45 -1.06 16.42
C PRO A 43 6.88 -0.16 17.53
N THR A 44 6.68 1.15 17.26
CA THR A 44 6.27 2.14 18.24
C THR A 44 4.91 2.70 17.87
N ASP A 45 3.91 2.11 18.51
CA ASP A 45 2.56 2.60 18.76
C ASP A 45 2.45 4.14 18.78
N LEU A 46 1.85 4.72 17.73
CA LEU A 46 1.07 5.95 17.84
C LEU A 46 -0.32 5.68 18.43
N ILE A 47 -0.77 4.44 18.38
CA ILE A 47 -1.98 3.94 19.00
C ILE A 47 -1.52 3.29 20.30
N PRO A 48 -1.70 3.89 21.48
CA PRO A 48 -1.16 3.29 22.69
C PRO A 48 -1.74 1.88 22.88
N ASP A 49 -0.93 0.94 23.41
CA ASP A 49 -1.18 -0.51 23.66
C ASP A 49 -2.58 -0.90 24.23
N PHE A 50 -3.42 0.07 24.60
CA PHE A 50 -4.79 -0.05 25.09
C PHE A 50 -5.76 -0.83 24.19
N LEU A 51 -5.49 -0.95 22.88
CA LEU A 51 -6.40 -1.65 21.96
C LEU A 51 -6.11 -3.16 21.83
N GLY A 52 -5.00 -3.66 22.38
CA GLY A 52 -4.68 -5.08 22.37
C GLY A 52 -4.76 -5.70 20.95
N PRO A 53 -5.41 -6.86 20.76
CA PRO A 53 -5.51 -7.51 19.44
C PRO A 53 -6.16 -6.66 18.33
N PHE A 54 -6.94 -5.63 18.67
CA PHE A 54 -7.57 -4.74 17.68
C PHE A 54 -6.57 -3.81 17.00
N ALA A 55 -5.39 -3.57 17.60
CA ALA A 55 -4.32 -2.81 16.96
C ALA A 55 -3.89 -3.44 15.63
N TRP A 56 -3.84 -4.78 15.57
CA TRP A 56 -3.46 -5.54 14.36
C TRP A 56 -4.48 -5.42 13.23
N LEU A 57 -5.76 -5.22 13.57
CA LEU A 57 -6.81 -5.07 12.56
C LEU A 57 -6.68 -3.73 11.85
N ASP A 58 -6.32 -2.66 12.57
CA ASP A 58 -6.10 -1.34 11.98
C ASP A 58 -4.96 -1.39 10.95
N ASP A 59 -3.84 -2.04 11.29
CA ASP A 59 -2.69 -2.17 10.38
C ASP A 59 -3.06 -2.87 9.06
N LEU A 60 -3.85 -3.93 9.14
CA LEU A 60 -4.34 -4.65 7.96
C LEU A 60 -5.27 -3.79 7.11
N LEU A 61 -6.15 -3.01 7.73
CA LEU A 61 -7.08 -2.13 7.04
C LEU A 61 -6.35 -0.95 6.36
N ILE A 62 -5.42 -0.32 7.07
CA ILE A 62 -4.58 0.77 6.56
C ILE A 62 -3.74 0.26 5.39
N ALA A 63 -3.06 -0.87 5.53
CA ALA A 63 -2.26 -1.46 4.46
C ALA A 63 -3.12 -1.78 3.24
N HIS A 64 -4.29 -2.40 3.44
CA HIS A 64 -5.20 -2.73 2.34
C HIS A 64 -5.72 -1.47 1.62
N TRP A 65 -6.08 -0.44 2.39
CA TRP A 65 -6.53 0.84 1.86
C TRP A 65 -5.41 1.55 1.07
N ALA A 66 -4.21 1.65 1.65
CA ALA A 66 -3.07 2.32 1.04
C ALA A 66 -2.63 1.63 -0.27
N ILE A 67 -2.53 0.30 -0.27
CA ILE A 67 -2.23 -0.48 -1.48
C ILE A 67 -3.26 -0.21 -2.57
N ASN A 68 -4.55 -0.20 -2.23
CA ASN A 68 -5.60 0.09 -3.20
C ASN A 68 -5.54 1.52 -3.74
N GLN A 69 -5.29 2.51 -2.89
CA GLN A 69 -5.14 3.91 -3.29
C GLN A 69 -3.97 4.12 -4.26
N VAL A 70 -2.84 3.48 -3.95
CA VAL A 70 -1.65 3.56 -4.81
C VAL A 70 -1.93 2.91 -6.16
N ILE A 71 -2.45 1.67 -6.16
CA ILE A 71 -2.66 0.91 -7.38
C ILE A 71 -3.75 1.52 -8.25
N GLN A 72 -4.81 2.09 -7.68
CA GLN A 72 -5.82 2.79 -8.49
C GLN A 72 -5.21 3.97 -9.25
N ARG A 73 -4.31 4.72 -8.60
CA ARG A 73 -3.73 5.95 -9.13
C ARG A 73 -2.43 5.75 -9.91
N LEU A 74 -1.86 4.55 -9.91
CA LEU A 74 -0.66 4.24 -10.68
C LEU A 74 -0.90 4.44 -12.19
N PRO A 75 0.06 5.03 -12.93
CA PRO A 75 -0.02 5.13 -14.37
C PRO A 75 0.03 3.74 -15.02
N ALA A 76 -0.57 3.61 -16.21
CA ALA A 76 -0.65 2.34 -16.92
C ALA A 76 0.73 1.74 -17.24
N SER A 77 1.77 2.57 -17.40
CA SER A 77 3.16 2.15 -17.64
C SER A 77 3.74 1.32 -16.51
N VAL A 78 3.28 1.53 -15.27
CA VAL A 78 3.78 0.82 -14.07
C VAL A 78 2.92 -0.41 -13.75
N LYS A 79 1.68 -0.48 -14.26
CA LYS A 79 0.71 -1.57 -14.05
C LYS A 79 0.92 -2.79 -14.97
N GLN A 80 1.86 -2.69 -15.92
CA GLN A 80 2.19 -3.74 -16.89
C GLN A 80 3.35 -4.61 -16.40
#